data_AF-A0A2E6KPL8-F1
#
_entry.id   AF-A0A2E6KPL8-F1
#
_cell.length_a   1.000
_cell.length_b   1.000
_cell.length_c   1.000
_cell.angle_alpha   90.00
_cell.angle_beta   90.00
_cell.angle_gamma   90.00
#
_symmetry.space_group_name_H-M   'P 1'
#
loop_
_entity.id
_entity.type
_entity.pdbx_description
1 polymer ?
#
loop_
_entity_poly.entity_id
_entity_poly.type
_entity_poly.pdbx_seq_one_letter_code
_entity_poly.pdbx_strand_id
1 'polypeptide(L)'
;MNEVLRVLEKIFKKSGYTIKKHPKYNLLPLKDYENNPLLKNVYDSFDNREQTVSYDDISMLNICLRTCINKNRAGQSYNELTGVAVEEHLLKCIQSLFISINEAIKNNKKIKLVVFDDRSDSSSLEKINNLLNDLECEYEILTTKNTGQGNSLYEHFSFSRDKNSLFYFCEDDYLHIPNAIHEMISFYRDIYEETSTHLLIHPQEHELIYSQINYPSYILEGKKRRWRTISHATHTFFTHSSIVDKYWTYFDDTKYVGNKKKRHLGSEKKTTDKLFNHIPGFSPIPAVAVHLQSKESLPPFFDWKKVWDSF
;
A
#
# COMPACT_ATOMS: atom_id res chain seq x y z
N MET A 1 -2.92 -31.95 11.11
CA MET A 1 -4.29 -32.33 10.68
C MET A 1 -5.05 -32.69 11.95
N ASN A 2 -6.14 -32.00 12.27
CA ASN A 2 -6.88 -32.25 13.50
C ASN A 2 -7.59 -33.62 13.47
N GLU A 3 -8.07 -34.09 14.62
CA GLU A 3 -8.77 -35.38 14.78
C GLU A 3 -9.95 -35.54 13.81
N VAL A 4 -10.73 -34.47 13.61
CA VAL A 4 -11.89 -34.44 12.69
C VAL A 4 -11.47 -34.72 11.24
N LEU A 5 -10.42 -34.05 10.76
CA LEU A 5 -9.91 -34.24 9.41
C LEU A 5 -9.31 -35.64 9.20
N ARG A 6 -8.73 -36.26 10.25
CA ARG A 6 -8.26 -37.67 10.18
C ARG A 6 -9.41 -38.65 10.00
N VAL A 7 -10.54 -38.42 10.67
CA VAL A 7 -11.74 -39.25 10.51
C VAL A 7 -12.32 -39.07 9.12
N LEU A 8 -12.44 -37.83 8.64
CA LEU A 8 -12.94 -37.54 7.30
C LEU A 8 -12.03 -38.11 6.19
N GLU A 9 -10.71 -38.05 6.35
CA GLU A 9 -9.76 -38.64 5.39
C GLU A 9 -9.99 -40.15 5.24
N LYS A 10 -10.22 -40.87 6.35
CA LYS A 10 -10.51 -42.31 6.31
C LYS A 10 -11.80 -42.64 5.58
N ILE A 11 -12.82 -41.78 5.69
CA ILE A 11 -14.09 -41.93 4.98
C ILE A 11 -13.90 -41.68 3.49
N PHE A 12 -13.27 -40.56 3.14
CA PHE A 12 -13.03 -40.15 1.75
C PHE A 12 -12.09 -41.08 0.98
N LYS A 13 -11.10 -41.67 1.65
CA LYS A 13 -10.21 -42.68 1.03
C LYS A 13 -10.96 -43.88 0.49
N LYS A 14 -12.04 -44.31 1.15
CA LYS A 14 -12.88 -45.42 0.66
C LYS A 14 -13.58 -45.10 -0.66
N SER A 15 -13.80 -43.81 -0.93
CA SER A 15 -14.40 -43.31 -2.17
C SER A 15 -13.35 -42.80 -3.18
N GLY A 16 -12.07 -43.10 -2.97
CA GLY A 16 -10.99 -42.70 -3.88
C GLY A 16 -10.47 -41.27 -3.70
N TYR A 17 -10.90 -40.56 -2.66
CA TYR A 17 -10.47 -39.18 -2.37
C TYR A 17 -9.45 -39.13 -1.24
N THR A 18 -8.46 -38.23 -1.32
CA THR A 18 -7.49 -37.99 -0.25
C THR A 18 -7.60 -36.54 0.23
N ILE A 19 -7.65 -36.34 1.54
CA ILE A 19 -7.49 -35.01 2.13
C ILE A 19 -5.99 -34.71 2.21
N LYS A 20 -5.55 -33.67 1.51
CA LYS A 20 -4.18 -33.13 1.66
C LYS A 20 -4.24 -31.90 2.54
N LYS A 21 -3.28 -31.74 3.45
CA LYS A 21 -3.03 -30.44 4.09
C LYS A 21 -2.62 -29.49 2.99
N HIS A 22 -3.43 -28.45 2.75
CA HIS A 22 -3.13 -27.41 1.78
C HIS A 22 -2.66 -26.15 2.52
N PRO A 23 -1.77 -25.32 1.95
CA PRO A 23 -1.56 -23.96 2.44
C PRO A 23 -2.85 -23.14 2.36
N LYS A 24 -2.85 -21.97 3.04
CA LYS A 24 -4.07 -21.16 3.20
C LYS A 24 -4.63 -20.72 1.84
N TYR A 25 -3.78 -20.50 0.84
CA TYR A 25 -4.21 -20.18 -0.52
C TYR A 25 -3.95 -21.34 -1.50
N ASN A 26 -4.96 -21.65 -2.30
CA ASN A 26 -4.86 -22.60 -3.42
C ASN A 26 -5.24 -21.87 -4.70
N LEU A 27 -4.25 -21.35 -5.41
CA LEU A 27 -4.49 -20.68 -6.68
C LEU A 27 -4.65 -21.73 -7.76
N LEU A 28 -5.77 -21.67 -8.47
CA LEU A 28 -5.94 -22.47 -9.67
C LEU A 28 -5.24 -21.78 -10.84
N PRO A 29 -4.49 -22.51 -11.68
CA PRO A 29 -3.88 -21.91 -12.84
C PRO A 29 -4.93 -21.27 -13.74
N LEU A 30 -4.76 -19.97 -14.04
CA LEU A 30 -5.60 -19.29 -15.01
C LEU A 30 -5.28 -19.82 -16.43
N LYS A 31 -6.29 -19.88 -17.29
CA LYS A 31 -6.10 -20.20 -18.71
C LYS A 31 -5.25 -19.08 -19.34
N ASP A 32 -4.32 -19.44 -20.23
CA ASP A 32 -3.47 -18.53 -21.01
C ASP A 32 -2.42 -17.71 -20.23
N TYR A 33 -1.76 -18.31 -19.23
CA TYR A 33 -0.63 -17.66 -18.53
C TYR A 33 0.47 -17.12 -19.42
N GLU A 34 0.73 -17.78 -20.55
CA GLU A 34 1.78 -17.38 -21.49
C GLU A 34 1.58 -15.95 -22.00
N ASN A 35 0.32 -15.49 -22.04
CA ASN A 35 -0.04 -14.13 -22.45
C ASN A 35 -0.16 -13.14 -21.28
N ASN A 36 0.04 -13.59 -20.03
CA ASN A 36 -0.08 -12.74 -18.85
C ASN A 36 1.05 -13.01 -17.83
N PRO A 37 2.27 -12.51 -18.10
CA PRO A 37 3.45 -12.79 -17.26
C PRO A 37 3.30 -12.29 -15.82
N LEU A 38 2.52 -11.23 -15.59
CA LEU A 38 2.24 -10.69 -14.25
C LEU A 38 1.51 -11.73 -13.38
N LEU A 39 0.46 -12.33 -13.92
CA LEU A 39 -0.31 -13.35 -13.19
C LEU A 39 0.44 -14.66 -13.05
N LYS A 40 1.28 -14.99 -14.04
CA LYS A 40 2.19 -16.12 -13.93
C LYS A 40 3.14 -15.93 -12.73
N ASN A 41 3.73 -14.75 -12.57
CA ASN A 41 4.60 -14.46 -11.42
C ASN A 41 3.86 -14.59 -10.08
N VAL A 42 2.61 -14.09 -10.00
CA VAL A 42 1.78 -14.28 -8.80
C VAL A 42 1.59 -15.76 -8.53
N TYR A 43 1.08 -16.53 -9.51
CA TYR A 43 0.85 -17.96 -9.33
C TYR A 43 2.12 -18.71 -8.93
N ASP A 44 3.23 -18.47 -9.64
CA ASP A 44 4.52 -19.08 -9.38
C ASP A 44 4.99 -18.81 -7.93
N SER A 45 4.65 -17.66 -7.34
CA SER A 45 4.98 -17.34 -5.94
C SER A 45 4.19 -18.19 -4.93
N PHE A 46 2.97 -18.63 -5.25
CA PHE A 46 2.17 -19.52 -4.39
C PHE A 46 2.41 -21.02 -4.69
N ASP A 47 2.85 -21.34 -5.91
CA ASP A 47 3.12 -22.71 -6.37
C ASP A 47 4.53 -23.17 -6.00
N ASN A 48 5.55 -22.30 -6.18
CA ASN A 48 6.93 -22.57 -5.81
C ASN A 48 7.14 -22.34 -4.30
N ARG A 49 6.86 -23.38 -3.51
CA ARG A 49 6.93 -23.35 -2.04
C ARG A 49 8.29 -23.75 -1.49
N GLU A 50 9.37 -23.53 -2.23
CA GLU A 50 10.71 -23.65 -1.64
C GLU A 50 10.86 -22.52 -0.62
N GLN A 51 10.58 -22.84 0.65
CA GLN A 51 10.85 -21.95 1.78
C GLN A 51 12.35 -21.76 1.87
N THR A 52 12.87 -20.77 1.15
CA THR A 52 14.16 -20.21 1.50
C THR A 52 13.98 -19.52 2.86
N VAL A 53 14.86 -19.84 3.80
CA VAL A 53 14.93 -19.13 5.07
C VAL A 53 15.30 -17.70 4.74
N SER A 54 14.32 -16.79 4.75
CA SER A 54 14.61 -15.37 4.64
C SER A 54 14.85 -14.78 6.02
N TYR A 55 15.85 -13.89 6.10
CA TYR A 55 16.24 -13.13 7.27
C TYR A 55 15.68 -11.71 7.26
N ASP A 56 14.77 -11.40 6.34
CA ASP A 56 14.18 -10.06 6.22
C ASP A 56 13.28 -9.75 7.42
N ASP A 57 13.45 -8.56 8.03
CA ASP A 57 12.67 -8.19 9.22
C ASP A 57 11.32 -7.59 8.83
N ILE A 58 10.28 -8.41 9.00
CA ILE A 58 8.88 -8.01 8.78
C ILE A 58 8.16 -7.56 10.06
N SER A 59 8.89 -7.35 11.17
CA SER A 59 8.33 -7.09 12.50
C SER A 59 7.92 -5.64 12.74
N MET A 60 8.58 -4.68 12.08
CA MET A 60 8.34 -3.24 12.20
C MET A 60 7.89 -2.64 10.86
N LEU A 61 6.93 -1.72 10.92
CA LEU A 61 6.53 -0.87 9.81
C LEU A 61 7.04 0.55 10.00
N ASN A 62 7.78 1.07 9.02
CA ASN A 62 8.07 2.48 8.87
C ASN A 62 7.00 3.09 7.96
N ILE A 63 6.23 4.04 8.47
CA ILE A 63 5.32 4.82 7.66
C ILE A 63 6.04 6.10 7.29
N CYS A 64 6.07 6.38 6.00
CA CYS A 64 6.66 7.60 5.51
C CYS A 64 5.53 8.41 4.86
N LEU A 65 5.25 9.58 5.43
CA LEU A 65 4.20 10.50 5.01
C LEU A 65 4.84 11.71 4.33
N ARG A 66 4.52 11.94 3.06
CA ARG A 66 4.96 13.13 2.33
C ARG A 66 3.92 14.24 2.46
N THR A 67 4.35 15.43 2.91
CA THR A 67 3.48 16.61 3.04
C THR A 67 4.01 17.80 2.24
N CYS A 68 3.11 18.61 1.68
CA CYS A 68 3.46 19.87 1.03
C CYS A 68 2.26 20.83 1.08
N ILE A 69 1.99 21.43 2.24
CA ILE A 69 0.82 22.29 2.47
C ILE A 69 1.26 23.76 2.52
N ASN A 70 1.44 24.35 1.34
CA ASN A 70 1.83 25.76 1.18
C ASN A 70 0.81 26.56 0.35
N LYS A 71 0.92 27.89 0.37
CA LYS A 71 0.04 28.81 -0.36
C LYS A 71 -0.11 28.49 -1.86
N ASN A 72 0.91 27.94 -2.51
CA ASN A 72 0.83 27.61 -3.94
C ASN A 72 -0.07 26.40 -4.21
N ARG A 73 -0.12 25.44 -3.29
CA ARG A 73 -0.98 24.25 -3.38
C ARG A 73 -2.35 24.48 -2.75
N ALA A 74 -2.37 24.97 -1.51
CA ALA A 74 -3.57 25.10 -0.71
C ALA A 74 -4.32 26.43 -0.95
N GLY A 75 -3.58 27.53 -1.10
CA GLY A 75 -4.11 28.85 -1.50
C GLY A 75 -5.47 29.21 -0.91
N GLN A 76 -6.36 29.76 -1.74
CA GLN A 76 -7.79 29.92 -1.45
C GLN A 76 -8.63 28.84 -2.16
N SER A 77 -8.02 27.69 -2.45
CA SER A 77 -8.63 26.63 -3.23
C SER A 77 -9.47 25.72 -2.33
N TYR A 78 -10.56 25.18 -2.91
CA TYR A 78 -11.41 24.19 -2.28
C TYR A 78 -11.27 22.86 -3.02
N ASN A 79 -11.31 21.75 -2.29
CA ASN A 79 -11.29 20.42 -2.90
C ASN A 79 -12.69 20.08 -3.46
N GLU A 80 -12.76 19.64 -4.71
CA GLU A 80 -14.03 19.41 -5.42
C GLU A 80 -14.90 18.30 -4.84
N LEU A 81 -14.27 17.28 -4.21
CA LEU A 81 -15.00 16.15 -3.61
C LEU A 81 -15.64 16.55 -2.28
N THR A 82 -14.84 17.14 -1.42
CA THR A 82 -15.20 17.41 -0.01
C THR A 82 -15.87 18.77 0.17
N GLY A 83 -15.64 19.72 -0.73
CA GLY A 83 -16.18 21.08 -0.65
C GLY A 83 -15.52 21.97 0.41
N VAL A 84 -14.48 21.48 1.09
CA VAL A 84 -13.73 22.24 2.10
C VAL A 84 -12.44 22.83 1.53
N ALA A 85 -11.79 23.72 2.28
CA ALA A 85 -10.50 24.29 1.89
C ALA A 85 -9.45 23.17 1.70
N VAL A 86 -8.56 23.31 0.72
CA VAL A 86 -7.54 22.27 0.43
C VAL A 86 -6.63 21.99 1.63
N GLU A 87 -6.31 23.00 2.45
CA GLU A 87 -5.56 22.76 3.69
C GLU A 87 -6.32 21.84 4.66
N GLU A 88 -7.60 22.15 4.91
CA GLU A 88 -8.46 21.32 5.78
C GLU A 88 -8.62 19.91 5.21
N HIS A 89 -8.76 19.81 3.90
CA HIS A 89 -8.80 18.54 3.19
C HIS A 89 -7.60 17.64 3.52
N LEU A 90 -6.39 18.16 3.31
CA LEU A 90 -5.15 17.43 3.53
C LEU A 90 -4.92 17.13 5.01
N LEU A 91 -5.22 18.06 5.91
CA LEU A 91 -5.08 17.84 7.35
C LEU A 91 -5.99 16.72 7.85
N LYS A 92 -7.21 16.60 7.31
CA LYS A 92 -8.13 15.53 7.68
C LYS A 92 -7.67 14.16 7.14
N CYS A 93 -7.11 14.13 5.93
CA CYS A 93 -6.46 12.93 5.39
C CYS A 93 -5.28 12.49 6.29
N ILE A 94 -4.40 13.43 6.68
CA ILE A 94 -3.30 13.16 7.63
C ILE A 94 -3.83 12.64 8.98
N GLN A 95 -4.87 13.28 9.54
CA GLN A 95 -5.49 12.85 10.79
C GLN A 95 -6.03 11.41 10.68
N SER A 96 -6.66 11.05 9.56
CA SER A 96 -7.18 9.70 9.32
C SER A 96 -6.06 8.64 9.33
N LEU A 97 -4.88 8.96 8.78
CA LEU A 97 -3.69 8.11 8.84
C LEU A 97 -3.25 7.93 10.30
N PHE A 98 -3.16 9.01 11.09
CA PHE A 98 -2.70 8.94 12.49
C PHE A 98 -3.65 8.10 13.35
N ILE A 99 -4.96 8.26 13.15
CA ILE A 99 -5.97 7.40 13.78
C ILE A 99 -5.73 5.93 13.41
N SER A 100 -5.42 5.65 12.13
CA SER A 100 -5.16 4.28 11.69
C SER A 100 -3.86 3.70 12.26
N ILE A 101 -2.84 4.53 12.46
CA ILE A 101 -1.60 4.16 13.14
C ILE A 101 -1.89 3.75 14.58
N ASN A 102 -2.60 4.60 15.34
CA ASN A 102 -2.95 4.33 16.73
C ASN A 102 -3.79 3.03 16.86
N GLU A 103 -4.74 2.81 15.96
CA GLU A 103 -5.50 1.56 15.92
C GLU A 103 -4.59 0.34 15.69
N ALA A 104 -3.60 0.44 14.80
CA ALA A 104 -2.65 -0.64 14.58
C ALA A 104 -1.76 -0.88 15.81
N ILE A 105 -1.36 0.16 16.54
CA ILE A 105 -0.58 0.05 17.79
C ILE A 105 -1.39 -0.66 18.88
N LYS A 106 -2.67 -0.32 19.05
CA LYS A 106 -3.61 -1.03 19.94
C LYS A 106 -3.74 -2.51 19.61
N ASN A 107 -3.53 -2.87 18.34
CA ASN A 107 -3.45 -4.24 17.85
C ASN A 107 -2.00 -4.81 17.84
N ASN A 108 -1.14 -4.31 18.73
CA ASN A 108 0.24 -4.76 18.97
C ASN A 108 1.16 -4.72 17.73
N LYS A 109 0.97 -3.74 16.83
CA LYS A 109 1.89 -3.52 15.71
C LYS A 109 3.00 -2.53 16.11
N LYS A 110 4.25 -2.83 15.73
CA LYS A 110 5.40 -1.93 15.89
C LYS A 110 5.46 -0.99 14.71
N ILE A 111 5.33 0.31 14.96
CA ILE A 111 5.24 1.34 13.93
C ILE A 111 6.15 2.51 14.29
N LYS A 112 6.81 3.09 13.30
CA LYS A 112 7.46 4.39 13.37
C LYS A 112 6.93 5.28 12.23
N LEU A 113 6.67 6.56 12.51
CA LEU A 113 6.27 7.54 11.50
C LEU A 113 7.43 8.47 11.14
N VAL A 114 7.57 8.79 9.86
CA VAL A 114 8.52 9.78 9.36
C VAL A 114 7.77 10.71 8.42
N VAL A 115 7.65 11.97 8.81
CA VAL A 115 7.00 13.00 7.98
C VAL A 115 8.06 13.70 7.14
N PHE A 116 7.96 13.59 5.82
CA PHE A 116 8.78 14.31 4.85
C PHE A 116 8.08 15.59 4.41
N ASP A 117 8.44 16.70 5.04
CA ASP A 117 7.86 18.00 4.75
C ASP A 117 8.59 18.71 3.60
N ASP A 118 7.90 18.88 2.47
CA ASP A 118 8.34 19.65 1.31
C ASP A 118 7.88 21.11 1.46
N ARG A 119 8.37 21.77 2.51
CA ARG A 119 8.20 23.20 2.81
C ARG A 119 6.72 23.60 2.92
N SER A 120 5.98 22.96 3.83
CA SER A 120 4.67 23.47 4.22
C SER A 120 4.80 24.85 4.87
N ASP A 121 3.75 25.66 4.79
CA ASP A 121 3.73 26.94 5.50
C ASP A 121 3.81 26.70 7.01
N SER A 122 4.45 27.61 7.77
CA SER A 122 4.66 27.43 9.22
C SER A 122 3.36 27.16 9.98
N SER A 123 2.25 27.80 9.59
CA SER A 123 0.93 27.57 10.19
C SER A 123 0.39 26.17 9.91
N SER A 124 0.59 25.66 8.70
CA SER A 124 0.18 24.29 8.32
C SER A 124 1.02 23.26 9.07
N LEU A 125 2.33 23.51 9.18
CA LEU A 125 3.25 22.64 9.92
C LEU A 125 2.92 22.63 11.42
N GLU A 126 2.51 23.75 12.01
CA GLU A 126 2.01 23.81 13.39
C GLU A 126 0.76 22.93 13.58
N LYS A 127 -0.20 22.97 12.63
CA LYS A 127 -1.38 22.10 12.67
C LYS A 127 -1.01 20.62 12.57
N ILE A 128 -0.05 20.25 11.70
CA ILE A 128 0.47 18.88 11.62
C ILE A 128 1.12 18.46 12.95
N ASN A 129 1.94 19.32 13.56
CA ASN A 129 2.53 19.06 14.88
C ASN A 129 1.46 18.86 15.97
N ASN A 130 0.38 19.65 15.94
CA ASN A 130 -0.72 19.47 16.88
C ASN A 130 -1.41 18.11 16.71
N LEU A 131 -1.61 17.64 15.48
CA LEU A 131 -2.15 16.29 15.21
C LEU A 131 -1.20 15.18 15.70
N LEU A 132 0.11 15.39 15.64
CA LEU A 132 1.11 14.43 16.10
C LEU A 132 1.13 14.24 17.63
N ASN A 133 0.60 15.19 18.41
CA ASN A 133 0.54 15.09 19.86
C ASN A 133 -0.30 13.89 20.34
N ASP A 134 -1.28 13.47 19.53
CA ASP A 134 -2.15 12.32 19.82
C ASP A 134 -1.59 11.00 19.27
N LEU A 135 -0.41 11.01 18.62
CA LEU A 135 0.17 9.82 18.01
C LEU A 135 0.84 8.91 19.05
N GLU A 136 0.51 7.63 19.03
CA GLU A 136 0.96 6.64 20.03
C GLU A 136 2.29 5.93 19.63
N CYS A 137 2.99 6.38 18.59
CA CYS A 137 4.31 5.85 18.17
C CYS A 137 5.41 6.90 18.09
N GLU A 138 6.66 6.42 17.99
CA GLU A 138 7.80 7.26 17.66
C GLU A 138 7.58 7.91 16.28
N TYR A 139 7.80 9.22 16.22
CA TYR A 139 7.77 9.97 14.98
C TYR A 139 8.94 10.94 14.85
N GLU A 140 9.29 11.26 13.61
CA GLU A 140 10.22 12.34 13.28
C GLU A 140 9.67 13.15 12.09
N ILE A 141 9.99 14.45 12.06
CA ILE A 141 9.71 15.32 10.93
C ILE A 141 11.03 15.69 10.28
N LEU A 142 11.17 15.37 9.01
CA LEU A 142 12.33 15.70 8.18
C LEU A 142 11.89 16.70 7.12
N THR A 143 12.59 17.83 7.03
CA THR A 143 12.38 18.73 5.91
C THR A 143 13.18 18.25 4.70
N THR A 144 12.56 18.19 3.53
CA THR A 144 13.22 17.71 2.31
C THR A 144 14.38 18.63 1.91
N LYS A 145 15.45 18.03 1.39
CA LYS A 145 16.65 18.79 0.96
C LYS A 145 16.32 19.63 -0.27
N ASN A 146 15.65 19.02 -1.24
CA ASN A 146 15.21 19.70 -2.46
C ASN A 146 13.69 19.78 -2.52
N THR A 147 13.19 20.89 -3.07
CA THR A 147 11.75 21.10 -3.19
C THR A 147 11.14 20.41 -4.40
N GLY A 148 9.83 20.17 -4.32
CA GLY A 148 9.01 19.68 -5.43
C GLY A 148 8.70 18.19 -5.33
N GLN A 149 7.58 17.80 -5.94
CA GLN A 149 7.01 16.45 -5.82
C GLN A 149 7.99 15.33 -6.16
N GLY A 150 8.72 15.44 -7.27
CA GLY A 150 9.67 14.40 -7.64
C GLY A 150 10.84 14.25 -6.68
N ASN A 151 11.44 15.36 -6.24
CA ASN A 151 12.56 15.30 -5.31
C ASN A 151 12.14 14.76 -3.94
N SER A 152 10.97 15.19 -3.46
CA SER A 152 10.42 14.70 -2.20
C SER A 152 10.08 13.22 -2.29
N LEU A 153 9.49 12.72 -3.39
CA LEU A 153 9.30 11.28 -3.62
C LEU A 153 10.62 10.51 -3.67
N TYR A 154 11.64 11.06 -4.35
CA TYR A 154 12.96 10.44 -4.42
C TYR A 154 13.61 10.30 -3.03
N GLU A 155 13.60 11.37 -2.23
CA GLU A 155 14.14 11.34 -0.86
C GLU A 155 13.36 10.35 0.03
N HIS A 156 12.04 10.33 -0.14
CA HIS A 156 11.12 9.46 0.56
C HIS A 156 11.42 7.97 0.33
N PHE A 157 11.58 7.55 -0.94
CA PHE A 157 11.99 6.18 -1.27
C PHE A 157 13.45 5.90 -0.91
N SER A 158 14.34 6.88 -1.08
CA SER A 158 15.75 6.73 -0.70
C SER A 158 15.91 6.43 0.79
N PHE A 159 15.01 6.93 1.64
CA PHE A 159 15.09 6.75 3.08
C PHE A 159 14.87 5.30 3.53
N SER A 160 14.17 4.48 2.74
CA SER A 160 13.92 3.08 3.12
C SER A 160 15.10 2.16 2.84
N ARG A 161 16.02 2.59 1.98
CA ARG A 161 17.15 1.78 1.53
C ARG A 161 18.01 1.31 2.70
N ASP A 162 18.49 0.08 2.61
CA ASP A 162 19.37 -0.55 3.60
C ASP A 162 18.77 -0.74 5.00
N LYS A 163 17.45 -0.53 5.19
CA LYS A 163 16.79 -0.59 6.53
C LYS A 163 16.18 -1.92 6.90
N ASN A 164 16.23 -2.92 6.02
CA ASN A 164 15.64 -4.25 6.19
C ASN A 164 14.33 -4.24 7.00
N SER A 165 13.31 -3.53 6.52
CA SER A 165 12.04 -3.38 7.23
C SER A 165 10.88 -3.12 6.29
N LEU A 166 9.64 -3.22 6.80
CA LEU A 166 8.44 -2.86 6.05
C LEU A 166 8.31 -1.34 5.95
N PHE A 167 7.83 -0.87 4.80
CA PHE A 167 7.57 0.53 4.51
C PHE A 167 6.18 0.73 3.96
N TYR A 168 5.49 1.77 4.41
CA TYR A 168 4.31 2.32 3.75
C TYR A 168 4.61 3.75 3.35
N PHE A 169 4.73 3.99 2.05
CA PHE A 169 4.88 5.33 1.48
C PHE A 169 3.49 5.89 1.20
N CYS A 170 3.20 7.07 1.71
CA CYS A 170 1.89 7.70 1.59
C CYS A 170 2.02 9.20 1.29
N GLU A 171 1.11 9.71 0.48
CA GLU A 171 0.89 11.15 0.30
C GLU A 171 -0.18 11.68 1.27
N ASP A 172 -0.26 12.99 1.42
CA ASP A 172 -1.13 13.69 2.38
C ASP A 172 -2.60 13.84 1.93
N ASP A 173 -2.97 13.24 0.80
CA ASP A 173 -4.31 13.27 0.21
C ASP A 173 -5.01 11.90 0.16
N TYR A 174 -4.54 10.95 0.98
CA TYR A 174 -5.21 9.66 1.19
C TYR A 174 -6.06 9.67 2.46
N LEU A 175 -7.32 9.26 2.34
CA LEU A 175 -8.25 9.09 3.46
C LEU A 175 -8.27 7.62 3.90
N HIS A 176 -7.80 7.33 5.11
CA HIS A 176 -7.68 5.98 5.67
C HIS A 176 -8.87 5.63 6.54
N ILE A 177 -9.32 4.38 6.48
CA ILE A 177 -10.20 3.85 7.54
C ILE A 177 -9.36 3.56 8.80
N PRO A 178 -9.96 3.54 10.01
CA PRO A 178 -9.20 3.27 11.24
C PRO A 178 -8.38 1.97 11.20
N ASN A 179 -8.90 0.91 10.59
CA ASN A 179 -8.18 -0.39 10.53
C ASN A 179 -7.14 -0.50 9.39
N ALA A 180 -6.90 0.55 8.58
CA ALA A 180 -6.13 0.44 7.33
C ALA A 180 -4.71 -0.13 7.51
N ILE A 181 -3.92 0.49 8.40
CA ILE A 181 -2.52 0.08 8.64
C ILE A 181 -2.46 -1.35 9.20
N HIS A 182 -3.35 -1.68 10.14
CA HIS A 182 -3.41 -3.02 10.73
C HIS A 182 -3.69 -4.10 9.66
N GLU A 183 -4.61 -3.82 8.73
CA GLU A 183 -5.00 -4.76 7.69
C GLU A 183 -3.89 -4.95 6.66
N MET A 184 -3.21 -3.88 6.21
CA MET A 184 -2.08 -4.00 5.29
C MET A 184 -0.93 -4.79 5.90
N ILE A 185 -0.54 -4.52 7.15
CA ILE A 185 0.52 -5.29 7.84
C ILE A 185 0.12 -6.77 7.93
N SER A 186 -1.12 -7.04 8.34
CA SER A 186 -1.57 -8.41 8.59
C SER A 186 -1.64 -9.22 7.30
N PHE A 187 -2.18 -8.64 6.22
CA PHE A 187 -2.22 -9.29 4.92
C PHE A 187 -0.82 -9.53 4.36
N TYR A 188 0.06 -8.52 4.41
CA TYR A 188 1.44 -8.66 3.95
C TYR A 188 2.14 -9.85 4.61
N ARG A 189 2.08 -9.92 5.95
CA ARG A 189 2.73 -10.99 6.71
C ARG A 189 2.14 -12.36 6.39
N ASP A 190 0.80 -12.47 6.30
CA ASP A 190 0.15 -13.74 5.95
C ASP A 190 0.62 -14.26 4.57
N ILE A 191 0.78 -13.38 3.58
CA ILE A 191 1.26 -13.76 2.24
C ILE A 191 2.75 -14.08 2.25
N TYR A 192 3.56 -13.26 2.94
CA TYR A 192 5.00 -13.48 3.03
C TYR A 192 5.35 -14.79 3.77
N GLU A 193 4.68 -15.09 4.88
CA GLU A 193 4.86 -16.35 5.62
C GLU A 193 4.50 -17.59 4.79
N GLU A 194 3.58 -17.43 3.83
CA GLU A 194 3.14 -18.53 2.97
C GLU A 194 4.04 -18.73 1.74
N THR A 195 4.49 -17.63 1.15
CA THR A 195 5.16 -17.63 -0.18
C THR A 195 6.66 -17.34 -0.10
N SER A 196 7.16 -16.91 1.05
CA SER A 196 8.52 -16.36 1.22
C SER A 196 8.85 -15.24 0.21
N THR A 197 7.82 -14.61 -0.38
CA THR A 197 7.93 -13.66 -1.46
C THR A 197 7.41 -12.30 -1.02
N HIS A 198 8.23 -11.26 -1.14
CA HIS A 198 7.79 -9.89 -0.91
C HIS A 198 6.79 -9.45 -1.99
N LEU A 199 5.83 -8.64 -1.56
CA LEU A 199 4.76 -8.11 -2.41
C LEU A 199 4.69 -6.58 -2.33
N LEU A 200 3.86 -5.99 -3.18
CA LEU A 200 3.42 -4.60 -3.11
C LEU A 200 1.93 -4.55 -2.77
N ILE A 201 1.54 -3.73 -1.82
CA ILE A 201 0.14 -3.44 -1.52
C ILE A 201 -0.16 -1.99 -1.87
N HIS A 202 -1.18 -1.76 -2.72
CA HIS A 202 -1.76 -0.43 -2.93
C HIS A 202 -3.08 -0.36 -2.13
N PRO A 203 -3.34 0.70 -1.34
CA PRO A 203 -4.44 0.70 -0.36
C PRO A 203 -5.85 0.78 -0.96
N GLN A 204 -5.96 1.02 -2.27
CA GLN A 204 -7.20 0.96 -3.05
C GLN A 204 -7.02 0.21 -4.36
N GLU A 205 -8.12 -0.16 -5.01
CA GLU A 205 -8.09 -0.56 -6.42
C GLU A 205 -7.88 0.68 -7.29
N HIS A 206 -6.94 0.61 -8.24
CA HIS A 206 -6.68 1.71 -9.19
C HIS A 206 -7.84 1.86 -10.18
N GLU A 207 -8.23 3.10 -10.49
CA GLU A 207 -9.33 3.44 -11.41
C GLU A 207 -9.19 2.87 -12.82
N LEU A 208 -7.97 2.57 -13.27
CA LEU A 208 -7.73 1.94 -14.58
C LEU A 208 -8.37 0.56 -14.70
N ILE A 209 -8.54 -0.16 -13.58
CA ILE A 209 -9.20 -1.47 -13.53
C ILE A 209 -10.65 -1.38 -14.01
N TYR A 210 -11.30 -0.24 -13.78
CA TYR A 210 -12.72 -0.04 -14.07
C TYR A 210 -12.99 0.72 -15.36
N SER A 211 -11.96 1.27 -16.00
CA SER A 211 -12.11 2.17 -17.15
C SER A 211 -11.45 1.67 -18.43
N GLN A 212 -10.25 1.09 -18.34
CA GLN A 212 -9.42 0.86 -19.53
C GLN A 212 -8.81 -0.53 -19.58
N ILE A 213 -8.58 -1.16 -18.43
CA ILE A 213 -7.80 -2.40 -18.35
C ILE A 213 -8.53 -3.42 -17.48
N ASN A 214 -9.22 -4.35 -18.13
CA ASN A 214 -9.74 -5.53 -17.45
C ASN A 214 -8.70 -6.65 -17.58
N TYR A 215 -7.90 -6.86 -16.55
CA TYR A 215 -6.98 -8.00 -16.48
C TYR A 215 -7.55 -9.08 -15.55
N PRO A 216 -7.34 -10.38 -15.87
CA PRO A 216 -7.69 -11.46 -14.96
C PRO A 216 -7.05 -11.22 -13.59
N SER A 217 -7.74 -11.56 -12.51
CA SER A 217 -7.25 -11.30 -11.16
C SER A 217 -7.52 -12.48 -10.25
N TYR A 218 -6.60 -12.77 -9.34
CA TYR A 218 -6.91 -13.58 -8.18
C TYR A 218 -7.61 -12.72 -7.13
N ILE A 219 -8.60 -13.30 -6.46
CA ILE A 219 -9.23 -12.73 -5.28
C ILE A 219 -8.92 -13.66 -4.11
N LEU A 220 -8.15 -13.15 -3.16
CA LEU A 220 -7.70 -13.86 -1.97
C LEU A 220 -8.55 -13.44 -0.77
N GLU A 221 -8.93 -14.39 0.05
CA GLU A 221 -9.62 -14.13 1.31
C GLU A 221 -8.60 -13.73 2.38
N GLY A 222 -8.62 -12.47 2.82
CA GLY A 222 -7.86 -12.01 3.99
C GLY A 222 -8.68 -12.17 5.28
N LYS A 223 -8.15 -11.70 6.41
CA LYS A 223 -8.81 -11.84 7.72
C LYS A 223 -10.14 -11.09 7.85
N LYS A 224 -10.23 -9.88 7.28
CA LYS A 224 -11.40 -9.00 7.38
C LYS A 224 -12.00 -8.61 6.03
N ARG A 225 -11.25 -8.80 4.95
CA ARG A 225 -11.64 -8.41 3.58
C ARG A 225 -10.92 -9.24 2.53
N ARG A 226 -11.37 -9.10 1.30
CA ARG A 226 -10.75 -9.73 0.13
C ARG A 226 -9.63 -8.85 -0.42
N TRP A 227 -8.70 -9.48 -1.12
CA TRP A 227 -7.55 -8.83 -1.73
C TRP A 227 -7.43 -9.29 -3.17
N ARG A 228 -7.42 -8.35 -4.10
CA ARG A 228 -7.29 -8.63 -5.54
C ARG A 228 -5.86 -8.40 -5.98
N THR A 229 -5.36 -9.25 -6.87
CA THR A 229 -4.10 -8.96 -7.56
C THR A 229 -4.21 -7.73 -8.47
N ILE A 230 -3.22 -6.86 -8.45
CA ILE A 230 -3.17 -5.65 -9.27
C ILE A 230 -1.86 -5.53 -10.05
N SER A 231 -1.88 -4.68 -11.06
CA SER A 231 -0.72 -4.35 -11.91
C SER A 231 -0.51 -2.85 -12.11
N HIS A 232 -1.25 -2.03 -11.37
CA HIS A 232 -1.17 -0.57 -11.43
C HIS A 232 -1.30 -0.01 -10.01
N ALA A 233 -0.42 0.93 -9.65
CA ALA A 233 -0.47 1.63 -8.36
C ALA A 233 0.15 3.03 -8.47
N THR A 234 -0.36 3.96 -7.67
CA THR A 234 0.29 5.26 -7.47
C THR A 234 1.59 5.13 -6.68
N HIS A 235 2.29 6.23 -6.44
CA HIS A 235 3.44 6.27 -5.52
C HIS A 235 3.06 6.08 -4.03
N THR A 236 1.79 5.83 -3.72
CA THR A 236 1.33 5.42 -2.38
C THR A 236 1.17 3.89 -2.32
N PHE A 237 2.12 3.20 -1.68
CA PHE A 237 2.11 1.75 -1.57
C PHE A 237 2.90 1.25 -0.35
N PHE A 238 2.63 0.01 0.03
CA PHE A 238 3.30 -0.71 1.10
C PHE A 238 4.17 -1.82 0.51
N THR A 239 5.42 -1.95 0.96
CA THR A 239 6.32 -3.04 0.58
C THR A 239 7.44 -3.23 1.60
N HIS A 240 8.43 -4.07 1.31
CA HIS A 240 9.66 -4.21 2.10
C HIS A 240 10.82 -3.42 1.47
N SER A 241 11.73 -2.89 2.28
CA SER A 241 12.87 -2.08 1.79
C SER A 241 13.73 -2.81 0.77
N SER A 242 13.86 -4.13 0.86
CA SER A 242 14.62 -4.93 -0.11
C SER A 242 14.10 -4.83 -1.55
N ILE A 243 12.79 -4.56 -1.73
CA ILE A 243 12.20 -4.27 -3.04
C ILE A 243 12.69 -2.93 -3.57
N VAL A 244 12.77 -1.92 -2.69
CA VAL A 244 13.27 -0.60 -3.06
C VAL A 244 14.75 -0.67 -3.45
N ASP A 245 15.56 -1.40 -2.70
CA ASP A 245 16.98 -1.59 -3.00
C ASP A 245 17.20 -2.36 -4.31
N LYS A 246 16.51 -3.48 -4.48
CA LYS A 246 16.65 -4.34 -5.67
C LYS A 246 16.21 -3.66 -6.96
N TYR A 247 15.16 -2.85 -6.90
CA TYR A 247 14.57 -2.18 -8.07
C TYR A 247 14.76 -0.67 -8.04
N TRP A 248 15.85 -0.19 -7.42
CA TRP A 248 16.11 1.24 -7.19
C TRP A 248 15.99 2.10 -8.45
N THR A 249 16.34 1.56 -9.62
CA THR A 249 16.24 2.29 -10.90
C THR A 249 14.82 2.78 -11.18
N TYR A 250 13.78 2.07 -10.76
CA TYR A 250 12.38 2.50 -10.92
C TYR A 250 11.99 3.61 -9.94
N PHE A 251 12.63 3.67 -8.76
CA PHE A 251 12.41 4.70 -7.76
C PHE A 251 13.24 5.96 -8.05
N ASP A 252 14.46 5.84 -8.57
CA ASP A 252 15.31 6.97 -8.95
C ASP A 252 14.64 7.88 -9.99
N ASP A 253 13.89 7.30 -10.92
CA ASP A 253 13.15 8.04 -11.95
C ASP A 253 12.01 8.91 -11.39
N THR A 254 11.57 8.67 -10.14
CA THR A 254 10.52 9.48 -9.49
C THR A 254 10.95 10.94 -9.28
N LYS A 255 12.25 11.24 -9.27
CA LYS A 255 12.78 12.62 -9.27
C LYS A 255 12.29 13.46 -10.45
N TYR A 256 11.83 12.83 -11.53
CA TYR A 256 11.27 13.50 -12.70
C TYR A 256 9.76 13.75 -12.60
N VAL A 257 9.08 13.32 -11.54
CA VAL A 257 7.68 13.69 -11.27
C VAL A 257 7.59 15.22 -11.13
N GLY A 258 6.61 15.81 -11.81
CA GLY A 258 6.45 17.27 -11.88
C GLY A 258 7.43 17.99 -12.83
N ASN A 259 8.46 17.32 -13.36
CA ASN A 259 9.38 17.93 -14.32
C ASN A 259 8.76 18.05 -15.71
N LYS A 260 8.48 19.27 -16.20
CA LYS A 260 7.80 19.49 -17.49
C LYS A 260 8.45 18.78 -18.69
N LYS A 261 9.79 18.70 -18.75
CA LYS A 261 10.53 18.09 -19.88
C LYS A 261 10.69 16.58 -19.75
N LYS A 262 10.76 16.08 -18.52
CA LYS A 262 11.06 14.67 -18.21
C LYS A 262 9.92 13.92 -17.53
N ARG A 263 8.71 14.50 -17.42
CA ARG A 263 7.55 13.91 -16.72
C ARG A 263 7.25 12.49 -17.14
N HIS A 264 7.42 12.17 -18.43
CA HIS A 264 7.20 10.82 -18.95
C HIS A 264 8.07 9.75 -18.26
N LEU A 265 9.26 10.11 -17.79
CA LEU A 265 10.15 9.21 -17.04
C LEU A 265 9.64 8.94 -15.62
N GLY A 266 9.06 9.94 -14.96
CA GLY A 266 8.55 9.84 -13.59
C GLY A 266 7.13 9.28 -13.46
N SER A 267 6.43 8.99 -14.56
CA SER A 267 5.07 8.43 -14.51
C SER A 267 5.03 7.07 -13.80
N GLU A 268 3.89 6.72 -13.18
CA GLU A 268 3.69 5.41 -12.52
C GLU A 268 4.03 4.26 -13.48
N LYS A 269 3.58 4.36 -14.74
CA LYS A 269 3.85 3.40 -15.82
C LYS A 269 5.34 3.14 -16.07
N LYS A 270 6.20 4.11 -15.76
CA LYS A 270 7.66 3.98 -15.91
C LYS A 270 8.37 3.70 -14.59
N THR A 271 7.67 3.77 -13.47
CA THR A 271 8.19 3.63 -12.11
C THR A 271 7.48 2.49 -11.37
N THR A 272 6.50 2.76 -10.50
CA THR A 272 5.82 1.78 -9.64
C THR A 272 5.25 0.60 -10.43
N ASP A 273 4.62 0.84 -11.58
CA ASP A 273 3.96 -0.23 -12.34
C ASP A 273 4.96 -1.26 -12.88
N LYS A 274 6.23 -0.88 -13.05
CA LYS A 274 7.26 -1.83 -13.48
C LYS A 274 7.57 -2.89 -12.42
N LEU A 275 7.30 -2.62 -11.14
CA LEU A 275 7.53 -3.57 -10.06
C LEU A 275 6.68 -4.84 -10.22
N PHE A 276 5.48 -4.72 -10.80
CA PHE A 276 4.59 -5.86 -10.98
C PHE A 276 5.14 -6.91 -11.97
N ASN A 277 6.10 -6.54 -12.83
CA ASN A 277 6.82 -7.51 -13.66
C ASN A 277 7.72 -8.46 -12.84
N HIS A 278 7.91 -8.17 -11.56
CA HIS A 278 8.88 -8.85 -10.70
C HIS A 278 8.28 -9.38 -9.40
N ILE A 279 7.25 -8.70 -8.86
CA ILE A 279 6.63 -9.06 -7.59
C ILE A 279 5.10 -9.05 -7.68
N PRO A 280 4.42 -9.88 -6.87
CA PRO A 280 2.97 -9.81 -6.72
C PRO A 280 2.49 -8.43 -6.21
N GLY A 281 1.44 -7.90 -6.82
CA GLY A 281 0.74 -6.69 -6.39
C GLY A 281 -0.64 -7.01 -5.87
N PHE A 282 -1.09 -6.36 -4.78
CA PHE A 282 -2.43 -6.55 -4.22
C PHE A 282 -3.11 -5.24 -3.79
N SER A 283 -4.43 -5.21 -3.94
CA SER A 283 -5.29 -4.16 -3.39
C SER A 283 -6.46 -4.76 -2.63
N PRO A 284 -6.91 -4.11 -1.53
CA PRO A 284 -8.04 -4.59 -0.75
C PRO A 284 -9.39 -4.25 -1.41
N ILE A 285 -10.38 -5.14 -1.20
CA ILE A 285 -11.78 -4.96 -1.59
C ILE A 285 -12.68 -5.17 -0.35
N PRO A 286 -13.37 -4.13 0.14
CA PRO A 286 -13.27 -2.73 -0.28
C PRO A 286 -11.89 -2.12 0.05
N ALA A 287 -11.60 -0.91 -0.44
CA ALA A 287 -10.34 -0.22 -0.15
C ALA A 287 -10.13 0.02 1.37
N VAL A 288 -8.87 0.15 1.79
CA VAL A 288 -8.51 0.53 3.18
C VAL A 288 -8.14 2.00 3.30
N ALA A 289 -7.66 2.61 2.23
CA ALA A 289 -7.51 4.05 2.12
C ALA A 289 -7.78 4.46 0.68
N VAL A 290 -8.30 5.67 0.47
CA VAL A 290 -8.62 6.16 -0.87
C VAL A 290 -7.89 7.44 -1.21
N HIS A 291 -7.47 7.56 -2.46
CA HIS A 291 -6.92 8.81 -2.97
C HIS A 291 -8.05 9.82 -3.15
N LEU A 292 -8.17 10.76 -2.23
CA LEU A 292 -9.31 11.68 -2.17
C LEU A 292 -9.11 12.91 -3.07
N GLN A 293 -8.57 12.69 -4.27
CA GLN A 293 -8.19 13.75 -5.21
C GLN A 293 -9.32 14.11 -6.17
N SER A 294 -9.94 13.13 -6.84
CA SER A 294 -11.01 13.34 -7.82
C SER A 294 -12.03 12.21 -7.81
N LYS A 295 -13.19 12.41 -8.46
CA LYS A 295 -14.26 11.39 -8.50
C LYS A 295 -13.83 10.13 -9.23
N GLU A 296 -12.99 10.29 -10.25
CA GLU A 296 -12.49 9.21 -11.10
C GLU A 296 -11.55 8.29 -10.33
N SER A 297 -10.80 8.83 -9.36
CA SER A 297 -9.86 8.06 -8.52
C SER A 297 -10.53 7.25 -7.42
N LEU A 298 -11.84 7.42 -7.20
CA LEU A 298 -12.56 6.74 -6.11
C LEU A 298 -12.93 5.30 -6.48
N PRO A 299 -12.61 4.31 -5.64
CA PRO A 299 -13.02 2.93 -5.88
C PRO A 299 -14.53 2.77 -5.65
N PRO A 300 -15.21 1.90 -6.43
CA PRO A 300 -16.67 1.81 -6.45
C PRO A 300 -17.30 1.28 -5.15
N PHE A 301 -16.52 0.59 -4.30
CA PHE A 301 -17.01 -0.06 -3.08
C PHE A 301 -16.54 0.62 -1.79
N PHE A 302 -16.19 1.90 -1.84
CA PHE A 302 -15.73 2.65 -0.67
C PHE A 302 -16.60 3.88 -0.40
N ASP A 303 -17.27 3.88 0.75
CA ASP A 303 -18.06 5.02 1.21
C ASP A 303 -17.15 6.06 1.89
N TRP A 304 -16.47 6.84 1.06
CA TRP A 304 -15.53 7.86 1.54
C TRP A 304 -16.22 8.94 2.37
N LYS A 305 -17.49 9.25 2.12
CA LYS A 305 -18.23 10.28 2.88
C LYS A 305 -18.44 9.83 4.32
N LYS A 306 -18.88 8.59 4.52
CA LYS A 306 -19.02 8.02 5.86
C LYS A 306 -17.70 8.02 6.63
N VAL A 307 -16.60 7.71 5.96
CA VAL A 307 -15.26 7.74 6.57
C VAL A 307 -14.86 9.18 6.88
N TRP A 308 -15.06 10.10 5.94
CA TRP A 308 -14.80 11.53 6.09
C TRP A 308 -15.56 12.15 7.26
N ASP A 309 -16.84 11.82 7.43
CA ASP A 309 -17.70 12.34 8.49
C ASP A 309 -17.41 11.71 9.87
N SER A 310 -16.55 10.68 9.93
CA SER A 310 -16.19 10.00 11.18
C SER A 310 -15.00 10.61 11.92
N PHE A 311 -14.33 11.59 11.32
CA PHE A 311 -13.17 12.28 11.88
C PHE A 311 -13.46 13.73 12.23
#